data_AF-A0A9Q4H4I8-F1
#
_entry.id   AF-A0A9Q4H4I8-F1
#
_cell.length_a   1.000
_cell.length_b   1.000
_cell.length_c   1.000
_cell.angle_alpha   90.00
_cell.angle_beta   90.00
_cell.angle_gamma   90.00
#
_symmetry.space_group_name_H-M   'P 1'
#
loop_
_entity.id
_entity.type
_entity.pdbx_description
1 polymer ?
#
loop_
_entity_poly.entity_id
_entity_poly.type
_entity_poly.pdbx_seq_one_letter_code
_entity_poly.pdbx_strand_id
1 'polypeptide(L)'
;MEFGDDVTEAKPYEQLPEFLQPTLGSEIAIPRRIIGPKAEERVELSPDNIKRLGGSLDEIPHAKEIEDHPAVKKSGEKFSLVYSHDNKSPQRTRNMDYVRSGFVFALGGFSTEKNEKQENVYRSGKIGYVFYKGINPSKALPVDKIVKYEGTWDFTTDAVNKRRAQGFEESYIGDRYGAISYDEPINNDKYGAVGHSSEFVVNFGKKELTGQLYRNHPIRKENTQEKTKRYDINAKLFGNRFRGSAKATDPKDRYFGKDANNSLEGGFYGPNAEELAGKFLSNDKSLFGVFAAKQKGQKAETETKFDARQIDLKDFKQSEMDSFGQANLLVIDGHIIPLLKQNFDHQLANKSVKVTACCENLADVKFGTFDVAGEGPKLYLTGERTAVDAIPKSGVFAYKGSWQGQISSQDGTKWQTPENSAAYLQVDFDNKRVNGGFGSGPTSGTVLSLQEGVIDKNGFSGVVKTLKDGFSANGKTFHVDGKVSGGFYGKTASEIGGSLLSTEQSQDKAAGVFGAKRQVEKK
;
A
#
# COMPACT_ATOMS: atom_id res chain seq x y z
N MET A 1 -6.40 -10.17 -44.77
CA MET A 1 -6.18 -10.61 -43.37
C MET A 1 -6.68 -9.49 -42.48
N GLU A 2 -7.65 -9.79 -41.62
CA GLU A 2 -8.21 -8.81 -40.67
C GLU A 2 -7.51 -9.01 -39.33
N PHE A 3 -7.02 -7.93 -38.72
CA PHE A 3 -6.40 -7.96 -37.40
C PHE A 3 -7.36 -7.39 -36.36
N GLY A 4 -7.35 -7.95 -35.16
CA GLY A 4 -8.14 -7.50 -34.02
C GLY A 4 -7.37 -7.56 -32.72
N ASP A 5 -7.99 -7.08 -31.65
CA ASP A 5 -7.43 -7.12 -30.31
C ASP A 5 -7.17 -8.55 -29.84
N ASP A 6 -6.01 -8.75 -29.23
CA ASP A 6 -5.68 -10.01 -28.56
C ASP A 6 -6.63 -10.27 -27.39
N VAL A 7 -7.02 -11.53 -27.22
CA VAL A 7 -8.01 -11.92 -26.21
C VAL A 7 -7.39 -11.83 -24.84
N THR A 8 -8.12 -11.22 -23.90
CA THR A 8 -7.68 -11.04 -22.52
C THR A 8 -8.76 -11.54 -21.61
N GLU A 9 -8.37 -12.28 -20.59
CA GLU A 9 -9.28 -12.63 -19.52
C GLU A 9 -9.64 -11.34 -18.77
N ALA A 10 -10.95 -11.09 -18.65
CA ALA A 10 -11.43 -10.02 -17.79
C ALA A 10 -10.98 -10.29 -16.35
N LYS A 11 -10.44 -9.27 -15.68
CA LYS A 11 -10.09 -9.37 -14.25
C LYS A 11 -11.30 -9.00 -13.41
N PRO A 12 -11.86 -9.93 -12.61
CA PRO A 12 -12.91 -9.57 -11.68
C PRO A 12 -12.35 -8.65 -10.60
N TYR A 13 -13.09 -7.60 -10.26
CA TYR A 13 -12.83 -6.82 -9.07
C TYR A 13 -13.42 -7.54 -7.86
N GLU A 14 -12.58 -7.90 -6.90
CA GLU A 14 -13.01 -8.51 -5.65
C GLU A 14 -13.38 -7.40 -4.65
N GLN A 15 -14.67 -7.24 -4.37
CA GLN A 15 -15.11 -6.30 -3.34
C GLN A 15 -14.85 -6.90 -1.96
N LEU A 16 -13.81 -6.39 -1.27
CA LEU A 16 -13.43 -6.86 0.05
C LEU A 16 -14.21 -6.17 1.16
N PRO A 17 -14.50 -6.88 2.28
CA PRO A 17 -14.90 -6.24 3.52
C PRO A 17 -13.91 -5.14 3.91
N GLU A 18 -14.39 -4.05 4.50
CA GLU A 18 -13.59 -2.86 4.80
C GLU A 18 -12.29 -3.18 5.55
N PHE A 19 -12.34 -4.10 6.52
CA PHE A 19 -11.17 -4.53 7.30
C PHE A 19 -10.05 -5.19 6.46
N LEU A 20 -10.43 -5.87 5.37
CA LEU A 20 -9.51 -6.56 4.46
C LEU A 20 -9.13 -5.71 3.24
N GLN A 21 -9.69 -4.50 3.10
CA GLN A 21 -9.25 -3.56 2.08
C GLN A 21 -7.80 -3.15 2.35
N PRO A 22 -6.92 -3.12 1.33
CA PRO A 22 -5.55 -2.66 1.49
C PRO A 22 -5.47 -1.20 1.99
N THR A 23 -4.49 -0.95 2.85
CA THR A 23 -4.19 0.37 3.41
C THR A 23 -2.67 0.56 3.55
N LEU A 24 -2.23 1.82 3.70
CA LEU A 24 -0.85 2.11 4.10
C LEU A 24 -0.57 1.66 5.54
N GLY A 25 -1.58 1.72 6.40
CA GLY A 25 -1.51 1.33 7.79
C GLY A 25 -2.89 1.19 8.42
N SER A 26 -2.93 0.71 9.66
CA SER A 26 -4.13 0.73 10.47
C SER A 26 -3.79 0.86 11.94
N GLU A 27 -4.73 1.36 12.70
CA GLU A 27 -4.62 1.53 14.14
C GLU A 27 -5.94 1.23 14.84
N ILE A 28 -5.84 0.99 16.14
CA ILE A 28 -6.98 0.95 17.04
C ILE A 28 -6.59 1.58 18.38
N ALA A 29 -7.51 2.32 18.97
CA ALA A 29 -7.35 2.83 20.32
C ALA A 29 -7.29 1.67 21.32
N ILE A 30 -6.47 1.79 22.36
CA ILE A 30 -6.44 0.81 23.46
C ILE A 30 -7.80 0.87 24.18
N PRO A 31 -8.57 -0.24 24.24
CA PRO A 31 -9.88 -0.22 24.89
C PRO A 31 -9.76 0.15 26.36
N ARG A 32 -10.60 1.08 26.84
CA ARG A 32 -10.67 1.46 28.25
C ARG A 32 -12.13 1.40 28.64
N ARG A 33 -12.48 0.62 29.65
CA ARG A 33 -13.86 0.39 30.11
C ARG A 33 -14.29 1.47 31.10
N ILE A 34 -15.57 1.82 31.12
CA ILE A 34 -16.15 2.55 32.25
C ILE A 34 -16.07 1.66 33.49
N ILE A 35 -15.56 2.19 34.59
CA ILE A 35 -15.42 1.48 35.87
C ILE A 35 -16.30 2.11 36.96
N GLY A 36 -16.44 1.40 38.08
CA GLY A 36 -17.25 1.85 39.22
C GLY A 36 -18.72 1.46 39.08
N PRO A 37 -19.66 2.26 39.64
CA PRO A 37 -21.08 1.89 39.70
C PRO A 37 -21.77 1.70 38.34
N LYS A 38 -21.21 2.28 37.28
CA LYS A 38 -21.72 2.24 35.90
C LYS A 38 -20.83 1.40 34.99
N ALA A 39 -20.19 0.39 35.56
CA ALA A 39 -19.25 -0.48 34.88
C ALA A 39 -19.85 -1.05 33.60
N GLU A 40 -19.19 -0.81 32.47
CA GLU A 40 -19.49 -1.54 31.22
C GLU A 40 -19.10 -3.01 31.41
N GLU A 41 -19.79 -3.97 30.80
CA GLU A 41 -19.38 -5.38 30.90
C GLU A 41 -18.18 -5.69 29.99
N ARG A 42 -18.14 -5.08 28.81
CA ARG A 42 -17.08 -5.27 27.82
C ARG A 42 -16.93 -4.03 26.95
N VAL A 43 -15.69 -3.69 26.60
CA VAL A 43 -15.39 -2.85 25.44
C VAL A 43 -14.75 -3.75 24.39
N GLU A 44 -15.54 -4.11 23.38
CA GLU A 44 -15.06 -4.98 22.30
C GLU A 44 -14.19 -4.22 21.30
N LEU A 45 -13.30 -4.97 20.66
CA LEU A 45 -12.66 -4.52 19.44
C LEU A 45 -13.67 -4.70 18.30
N SER A 46 -13.69 -3.82 17.30
CA SER A 46 -14.56 -4.00 16.14
C SER A 46 -13.85 -3.48 14.89
N PRO A 47 -14.17 -4.00 13.70
CA PRO A 47 -13.71 -3.41 12.44
C PRO A 47 -13.96 -1.89 12.37
N ASP A 48 -15.10 -1.43 12.86
CA ASP A 48 -15.48 -0.01 12.86
C ASP A 48 -14.55 0.87 13.70
N ASN A 49 -13.94 0.29 14.74
CA ASN A 49 -12.99 0.98 15.62
C ASN A 49 -11.55 0.92 15.08
N ILE A 50 -11.30 0.17 14.00
CA ILE A 50 -9.99 0.07 13.36
C ILE A 50 -9.93 1.13 12.26
N LYS A 51 -9.05 2.11 12.42
CA LYS A 51 -8.94 3.25 11.51
C LYS A 51 -7.76 3.07 10.56
N ARG A 52 -7.89 3.62 9.35
CA ARG A 52 -6.79 3.69 8.38
C ARG A 52 -5.76 4.68 8.88
N LEU A 53 -4.49 4.32 8.73
CA LEU A 53 -3.37 5.17 9.10
C LEU A 53 -2.44 5.36 7.88
N GLY A 54 -1.88 6.55 7.72
CA GLY A 54 -0.95 6.90 6.65
C GLY A 54 0.03 7.99 7.11
N GLY A 55 0.66 8.68 6.16
CA GLY A 55 1.55 9.80 6.44
C GLY A 55 3.02 9.41 6.67
N SER A 56 3.83 10.40 7.06
CA SER A 56 5.28 10.24 7.23
C SER A 56 5.61 9.23 8.33
N LEU A 57 6.69 8.44 8.17
CA LEU A 57 7.15 7.52 9.21
C LEU A 57 7.76 8.22 10.43
N ASP A 58 8.19 9.47 10.28
CA ASP A 58 8.80 10.27 11.36
C ASP A 58 7.74 10.83 12.32
N GLU A 59 6.49 10.92 11.86
CA GLU A 59 5.37 11.36 12.69
C GLU A 59 4.89 10.23 13.60
N ILE A 60 4.88 10.45 14.91
CA ILE A 60 4.33 9.50 15.86
C ILE A 60 2.79 9.60 15.82
N PRO A 61 2.05 8.52 15.53
CA PRO A 61 0.59 8.55 15.46
C PRO A 61 -0.02 9.10 16.75
N HIS A 62 -0.96 10.03 16.62
CA HIS A 62 -1.72 10.61 17.74
C HIS A 62 -0.89 11.22 18.89
N ALA A 63 0.42 11.50 18.71
CA ALA A 63 1.27 11.96 19.81
C ALA A 63 0.71 13.20 20.51
N LYS A 64 0.35 14.22 19.73
CA LYS A 64 -0.24 15.47 20.26
C LYS A 64 -1.58 15.22 20.94
N GLU A 65 -2.44 14.39 20.38
CA GLU A 65 -3.75 14.04 20.98
C GLU A 65 -3.57 13.38 22.35
N ILE A 66 -2.63 12.43 22.45
CA ILE A 66 -2.31 11.72 23.69
C ILE A 66 -1.75 12.69 24.73
N GLU A 67 -0.77 13.52 24.34
CA GLU A 67 -0.16 14.52 25.22
C GLU A 67 -1.17 15.59 25.68
N ASP A 68 -2.09 15.98 24.79
CA ASP A 68 -3.11 16.98 25.07
C ASP A 68 -4.28 16.45 25.91
N HIS A 69 -4.39 15.14 26.08
CA HIS A 69 -5.49 14.52 26.81
C HIS A 69 -5.55 15.04 28.26
N PRO A 70 -6.73 15.43 28.78
CA PRO A 70 -6.84 16.06 30.12
C PRO A 70 -6.26 15.23 31.27
N ALA A 71 -6.41 13.90 31.21
CA ALA A 71 -5.84 12.99 32.19
C ALA A 71 -4.30 12.89 32.14
N VAL A 72 -3.69 13.20 30.99
CA VAL A 72 -2.23 13.23 30.80
C VAL A 72 -1.66 14.58 31.23
N LYS A 73 -2.36 15.68 30.94
CA LYS A 73 -1.96 17.03 31.38
C LYS A 73 -2.01 17.25 32.89
N LYS A 74 -3.05 16.77 33.57
CA LYS A 74 -3.27 17.00 35.02
C LYS A 74 -2.20 16.39 35.93
N SER A 75 -1.45 15.43 35.43
CA SER A 75 -0.41 14.67 36.13
C SER A 75 0.99 15.29 36.09
N GLY A 76 1.22 16.34 35.29
CA GLY A 76 2.55 16.93 35.09
C GLY A 76 3.53 16.00 34.35
N GLU A 77 4.84 16.19 34.52
CA GLU A 77 5.94 15.42 33.88
C GLU A 77 5.92 13.89 34.16
N LYS A 78 5.01 13.40 35.01
CA LYS A 78 4.95 11.99 35.41
C LYS A 78 4.46 11.03 34.32
N PHE A 79 3.77 11.51 33.29
CA PHE A 79 3.29 10.68 32.19
C PHE A 79 4.02 11.01 30.90
N SER A 80 5.06 10.23 30.62
CA SER A 80 5.79 10.32 29.36
C SER A 80 5.11 9.50 28.26
N LEU A 81 5.15 10.03 27.04
CA LEU A 81 4.78 9.28 25.84
C LEU A 81 5.78 8.13 25.64
N VAL A 82 5.24 6.93 25.48
CA VAL A 82 5.98 5.69 25.21
C VAL A 82 5.66 5.27 23.79
N TYR A 83 6.71 5.06 22.98
CA TYR A 83 6.56 4.72 21.58
C TYR A 83 7.46 3.55 21.19
N SER A 84 6.90 2.59 20.46
CA SER A 84 7.57 1.34 20.07
C SER A 84 8.84 1.51 19.21
N HIS A 85 9.09 2.68 18.62
CA HIS A 85 10.32 2.98 17.86
C HIS A 85 11.13 4.14 18.47
N ASP A 86 11.00 4.42 19.77
CA ASP A 86 11.72 5.51 20.44
C ASP A 86 13.18 5.18 20.82
N ASN A 87 13.65 3.95 20.56
CA ASN A 87 14.99 3.47 20.88
C ASN A 87 15.39 3.55 22.36
N LYS A 88 14.44 3.72 23.29
CA LYS A 88 14.74 3.87 24.73
C LYS A 88 14.91 2.52 25.47
N SER A 89 14.69 1.38 24.81
CA SER A 89 14.94 0.04 25.36
C SER A 89 15.06 -0.99 24.24
N PRO A 90 15.64 -2.18 24.46
CA PRO A 90 15.75 -3.22 23.43
C PRO A 90 14.44 -3.55 22.70
N GLN A 91 13.31 -3.69 23.39
CA GLN A 91 12.02 -3.96 22.74
C GLN A 91 11.47 -2.79 21.88
N ARG A 92 12.04 -1.59 22.06
CA ARG A 92 11.68 -0.35 21.35
C ARG A 92 12.77 0.10 20.36
N THR A 93 13.82 -0.70 20.19
CA THR A 93 14.85 -0.49 19.17
C THR A 93 14.52 -1.34 17.96
N ARG A 94 13.80 -0.74 17.00
CA ARG A 94 13.25 -1.44 15.83
C ARG A 94 13.76 -0.79 14.55
N ASN A 95 14.80 -1.39 13.95
CA ASN A 95 15.46 -0.87 12.76
C ASN A 95 14.68 -1.19 11.49
N MET A 96 13.80 -0.27 11.09
CA MET A 96 12.94 -0.37 9.90
C MET A 96 13.06 0.92 9.07
N ASP A 97 13.08 0.78 7.75
CA ASP A 97 13.26 1.89 6.80
C ASP A 97 11.92 2.34 6.19
N TYR A 98 10.98 1.42 6.01
CA TYR A 98 9.73 1.62 5.27
C TYR A 98 8.48 1.34 6.11
N VAL A 99 8.61 0.74 7.29
CA VAL A 99 7.48 0.46 8.19
C VAL A 99 7.70 0.96 9.62
N ARG A 100 6.61 1.28 10.31
CA ARG A 100 6.52 1.47 11.77
C ARG A 100 5.36 0.64 12.29
N SER A 101 5.54 -0.07 13.39
CA SER A 101 4.45 -0.81 14.02
C SER A 101 4.67 -0.94 15.51
N GLY A 102 3.59 -1.21 16.23
CA GLY A 102 3.60 -1.51 17.65
C GLY A 102 2.58 -0.67 18.39
N PHE A 103 3.04 0.06 19.39
CA PHE A 103 2.21 0.88 20.24
C PHE A 103 2.76 2.31 20.37
N VAL A 104 1.85 3.23 20.71
CA VAL A 104 2.10 4.58 21.20
C VAL A 104 1.11 4.86 22.33
N PHE A 105 1.56 5.27 23.51
CA PHE A 105 0.65 5.57 24.62
C PHE A 105 1.30 6.45 25.69
N ALA A 106 0.49 7.09 26.54
CA ALA A 106 0.93 7.68 27.79
C ALA A 106 0.80 6.69 28.95
N LEU A 107 1.84 6.58 29.79
CA LEU A 107 1.78 5.83 31.06
C LEU A 107 0.68 6.46 31.92
N GLY A 108 -0.22 5.66 32.52
CA GLY A 108 -1.34 6.19 33.31
C GLY A 108 -2.41 6.92 32.50
N GLY A 109 -3.57 7.13 33.14
CA GLY A 109 -4.74 7.66 32.44
C GLY A 109 -6.01 7.41 33.22
N PHE A 110 -6.03 7.74 34.50
CA PHE A 110 -7.32 7.82 35.20
C PHE A 110 -8.04 9.09 34.72
N SER A 111 -9.21 8.94 34.12
CA SER A 111 -10.01 10.06 33.61
C SER A 111 -11.42 10.02 34.18
N THR A 112 -11.95 11.21 34.47
CA THR A 112 -13.38 11.44 34.66
C THR A 112 -13.92 12.05 33.37
N GLU A 113 -14.84 11.35 32.72
CA GLU A 113 -15.44 11.71 31.44
C GLU A 113 -16.95 11.87 31.58
N LYS A 114 -17.60 12.48 30.58
CA LYS A 114 -19.06 12.56 30.49
C LYS A 114 -19.55 11.48 29.53
N ASN A 115 -20.50 10.64 29.96
CA ASN A 115 -21.18 9.72 29.04
C ASN A 115 -22.24 10.47 28.20
N GLU A 116 -22.92 9.76 27.31
CA GLU A 116 -24.00 10.30 26.46
C GLU A 116 -25.11 11.01 27.26
N LYS A 117 -25.32 10.61 28.52
CA LYS A 117 -26.30 11.18 29.45
C LYS A 117 -25.77 12.35 30.28
N GLN A 118 -24.58 12.87 29.95
CA GLN A 118 -23.90 13.96 30.69
C GLN A 118 -23.57 13.62 32.15
N GLU A 119 -23.46 12.33 32.46
CA GLU A 119 -23.10 11.85 33.79
C GLU A 119 -21.60 11.60 33.89
N ASN A 120 -21.02 11.80 35.07
CA ASN A 120 -19.61 11.49 35.29
C ASN A 120 -19.41 9.97 35.25
N VAL A 121 -18.46 9.54 34.44
CA VAL A 121 -17.98 8.16 34.33
C VAL A 121 -16.47 8.14 34.48
N TYR A 122 -15.93 7.01 34.94
CA TYR A 122 -14.52 6.88 35.25
C TYR A 122 -13.87 5.85 34.33
N ARG A 123 -12.70 6.16 33.79
CA ARG A 123 -11.87 5.21 33.04
C ARG A 123 -10.46 5.20 33.61
N SER A 124 -9.76 4.09 33.43
CA SER A 124 -8.35 3.95 33.85
C SER A 124 -7.55 3.24 32.76
N GLY A 125 -6.23 3.16 32.92
CA GLY A 125 -5.35 2.53 31.94
C GLY A 125 -4.68 3.50 30.98
N LYS A 126 -3.90 2.93 30.06
CA LYS A 126 -3.09 3.67 29.08
C LYS A 126 -3.98 4.35 28.05
N ILE A 127 -3.63 5.59 27.71
CA ILE A 127 -4.28 6.35 26.63
C ILE A 127 -3.35 6.29 25.43
N GLY A 128 -3.80 5.68 24.34
CA GLY A 128 -2.97 5.45 23.18
C GLY A 128 -3.55 4.42 22.22
N TYR A 129 -2.69 3.95 21.32
CA TYR A 129 -3.05 3.17 20.15
C TYR A 129 -2.07 2.01 19.92
N VAL A 130 -2.58 0.95 19.31
CA VAL A 130 -1.79 -0.12 18.66
C VAL A 130 -1.95 0.03 17.16
N PHE A 131 -0.84 0.03 16.42
CA PHE A 131 -0.85 0.41 15.01
C PHE A 131 0.23 -0.28 14.18
N TYR A 132 0.05 -0.27 12.86
CA TYR A 132 1.15 -0.32 11.90
C TYR A 132 0.92 0.72 10.80
N LYS A 133 2.00 1.18 10.17
CA LYS A 133 1.98 1.96 8.94
C LYS A 133 3.23 1.70 8.12
N GLY A 134 3.13 1.85 6.81
CA GLY A 134 4.27 1.80 5.91
C GLY A 134 4.14 2.79 4.76
N ILE A 135 5.28 3.05 4.12
CA ILE A 135 5.42 3.89 2.94
C ILE A 135 5.98 3.07 1.78
N ASN A 136 5.81 3.55 0.55
CA ASN A 136 6.27 2.89 -0.67
C ASN A 136 5.81 1.42 -0.74
N PRO A 137 4.51 1.13 -0.85
CA PRO A 137 4.04 -0.21 -1.16
C PRO A 137 4.79 -0.79 -2.36
N SER A 138 5.34 -1.99 -2.21
CA SER A 138 6.38 -2.48 -3.12
C SER A 138 5.90 -2.66 -4.55
N LYS A 139 6.64 -2.09 -5.49
CA LYS A 139 6.39 -2.22 -6.94
C LYS A 139 7.23 -3.30 -7.58
N ALA A 140 8.38 -3.64 -6.99
CA ALA A 140 9.17 -4.81 -7.35
C ALA A 140 9.07 -5.87 -6.26
N LEU A 141 8.98 -7.13 -6.67
CA LEU A 141 8.91 -8.28 -5.78
C LEU A 141 10.03 -9.26 -6.09
N PRO A 142 10.55 -10.00 -5.09
CA PRO A 142 11.50 -11.10 -5.31
C PRO A 142 10.97 -12.14 -6.30
N VAL A 143 11.85 -12.63 -7.18
CA VAL A 143 11.52 -13.66 -8.18
C VAL A 143 12.00 -15.03 -7.72
N ASP A 144 11.09 -16.01 -7.71
CA ASP A 144 11.34 -17.46 -7.46
C ASP A 144 12.26 -17.80 -6.28
N LYS A 145 12.26 -16.96 -5.24
CA LYS A 145 13.02 -17.15 -4.00
C LYS A 145 12.07 -17.32 -2.82
N ILE A 146 12.45 -18.21 -1.91
CA ILE A 146 11.90 -18.24 -0.55
C ILE A 146 12.66 -17.19 0.26
N VAL A 147 11.96 -16.15 0.68
CA VAL A 147 12.54 -15.03 1.42
C VAL A 147 12.04 -15.10 2.87
N LYS A 148 12.97 -14.99 3.81
CA LYS A 148 12.67 -14.97 5.24
C LYS A 148 12.61 -13.53 5.72
N TYR A 149 11.66 -13.22 6.60
CA TYR A 149 11.54 -11.93 7.25
C TYR A 149 11.51 -12.12 8.77
N GLU A 150 12.16 -11.24 9.50
CA GLU A 150 12.16 -11.23 10.97
C GLU A 150 11.81 -9.83 11.50
N GLY A 151 11.08 -9.79 12.60
CA GLY A 151 10.73 -8.53 13.25
C GLY A 151 9.92 -8.74 14.51
N THR A 152 8.89 -7.91 14.68
CA THR A 152 8.09 -7.87 15.91
C THR A 152 6.61 -8.04 15.61
N TRP A 153 5.85 -8.32 16.66
CA TRP A 153 4.40 -8.18 16.64
C TRP A 153 3.94 -7.57 17.97
N ASP A 154 2.81 -6.89 17.94
CA ASP A 154 2.21 -6.25 19.10
C ASP A 154 0.71 -6.43 19.02
N PHE A 155 0.01 -6.19 20.13
CA PHE A 155 -1.43 -6.40 20.18
C PHE A 155 -2.08 -5.46 21.19
N THR A 156 -3.40 -5.32 21.06
CA THR A 156 -4.29 -4.91 22.15
C THR A 156 -5.42 -5.92 22.29
N THR A 157 -5.90 -6.13 23.51
CA THR A 157 -7.08 -6.95 23.78
C THR A 157 -8.32 -6.08 23.98
N ASP A 158 -9.49 -6.70 23.93
CA ASP A 158 -10.69 -6.12 24.54
C ASP A 158 -10.52 -5.97 26.07
N ALA A 159 -11.42 -5.21 26.69
CA ALA A 159 -11.50 -5.05 28.15
C ALA A 159 -12.80 -5.68 28.66
N VAL A 160 -12.73 -6.63 29.60
CA VAL A 160 -13.89 -7.39 30.08
C VAL A 160 -13.97 -7.38 31.60
N ASN A 161 -15.12 -6.97 32.14
CA ASN A 161 -15.37 -6.86 33.57
C ASN A 161 -14.96 -8.13 34.33
N LYS A 162 -14.15 -7.98 35.39
CA LYS A 162 -13.66 -9.07 36.26
C LYS A 162 -12.81 -10.12 35.54
N ARG A 163 -12.25 -9.82 34.36
CA ARG A 163 -11.28 -10.71 33.71
C ARG A 163 -10.02 -10.83 34.58
N ARG A 164 -9.63 -12.06 34.93
CA ARG A 164 -8.37 -12.32 35.62
C ARG A 164 -7.18 -12.00 34.72
N ALA A 165 -6.24 -11.20 35.22
CA ALA A 165 -4.98 -10.81 34.59
C ALA A 165 -3.96 -11.99 34.51
N GLN A 166 -4.32 -13.07 33.81
CA GLN A 166 -3.44 -14.23 33.63
C GLN A 166 -2.27 -13.88 32.71
N GLY A 167 -1.05 -13.99 33.22
CA GLY A 167 0.18 -13.71 32.45
C GLY A 167 0.63 -12.24 32.48
N PHE A 168 -0.03 -11.39 33.26
CA PHE A 168 0.27 -9.97 33.42
C PHE A 168 0.58 -9.64 34.89
N GLU A 169 1.40 -8.62 35.14
CA GLU A 169 1.80 -8.24 36.51
C GLU A 169 0.69 -7.49 37.26
N GLU A 170 -0.04 -6.61 36.57
CA GLU A 170 -1.08 -5.77 37.20
C GLU A 170 -2.47 -6.42 37.11
N SER A 171 -3.15 -6.52 38.26
CA SER A 171 -4.42 -7.25 38.41
C SER A 171 -5.61 -6.72 37.59
N TYR A 172 -5.53 -5.48 37.11
CA TYR A 172 -6.60 -4.82 36.36
C TYR A 172 -6.43 -4.89 34.83
N ILE A 173 -5.34 -5.47 34.33
CA ILE A 173 -5.07 -5.63 32.89
C ILE A 173 -6.04 -6.64 32.27
N GLY A 174 -6.68 -6.23 31.17
CA GLY A 174 -7.74 -6.99 30.51
C GLY A 174 -9.11 -6.86 31.17
N ASP A 175 -9.20 -6.23 32.35
CA ASP A 175 -10.46 -5.91 33.03
C ASP A 175 -10.86 -4.45 32.80
N ARG A 176 -10.05 -3.51 33.29
CA ARG A 176 -10.36 -2.07 33.21
C ARG A 176 -9.98 -1.46 31.87
N TYR A 177 -8.99 -2.04 31.20
CA TYR A 177 -8.52 -1.65 29.88
C TYR A 177 -7.86 -2.85 29.19
N GLY A 178 -7.76 -2.79 27.86
CA GLY A 178 -7.16 -3.81 27.03
C GLY A 178 -5.69 -4.02 27.36
N ALA A 179 -5.26 -5.27 27.48
CA ALA A 179 -3.85 -5.58 27.62
C ALA A 179 -3.12 -5.27 26.32
N ILE A 180 -1.95 -4.63 26.39
CA ILE A 180 -1.07 -4.46 25.22
C ILE A 180 0.21 -5.28 25.36
N SER A 181 0.96 -5.46 24.28
CA SER A 181 2.25 -6.18 24.30
C SER A 181 3.22 -5.63 25.35
N TYR A 182 3.23 -4.31 25.59
CA TYR A 182 4.04 -3.69 26.64
C TYR A 182 3.74 -4.18 28.07
N ASP A 183 2.55 -4.76 28.30
CA ASP A 183 2.10 -5.23 29.61
C ASP A 183 2.57 -6.64 29.98
N GLU A 184 2.96 -7.46 29.01
CA GLU A 184 3.44 -8.82 29.31
C GLU A 184 4.88 -8.77 29.85
N PRO A 185 5.23 -9.58 30.87
CA PRO A 185 6.61 -9.78 31.27
C PRO A 185 7.40 -10.39 30.10
N ILE A 186 8.39 -9.68 29.59
CA ILE A 186 9.18 -10.10 28.43
C ILE A 186 10.67 -9.95 28.69
N ASN A 187 11.49 -10.55 27.83
CA ASN A 187 12.90 -10.20 27.78
C ASN A 187 13.08 -8.82 27.15
N ASN A 188 13.47 -7.85 27.97
CA ASN A 188 13.84 -6.50 27.52
C ASN A 188 15.36 -6.26 27.66
N ASP A 189 16.15 -7.33 27.64
CA ASP A 189 17.60 -7.27 27.61
C ASP A 189 18.11 -7.44 26.16
N LYS A 190 19.35 -7.01 25.89
CA LYS A 190 20.03 -7.24 24.60
C LYS A 190 20.45 -8.70 24.40
N TYR A 191 20.50 -9.51 25.45
CA TYR A 191 20.80 -10.94 25.36
C TYR A 191 19.54 -11.74 25.04
N GLY A 192 19.62 -12.68 24.10
CA GLY A 192 18.50 -13.51 23.66
C GLY A 192 17.49 -12.79 22.76
N ALA A 193 16.35 -13.42 22.52
CA ALA A 193 15.27 -12.85 21.73
C ALA A 193 14.50 -11.83 22.56
N VAL A 194 14.18 -10.68 21.98
CA VAL A 194 13.63 -9.52 22.69
C VAL A 194 12.12 -9.44 22.50
N GLY A 195 11.38 -9.08 23.55
CA GLY A 195 9.97 -8.73 23.49
C GLY A 195 9.10 -9.77 22.77
N HIS A 196 8.30 -9.29 21.83
CA HIS A 196 7.42 -10.08 20.98
C HIS A 196 7.98 -10.13 19.57
N SER A 197 8.50 -11.30 19.16
CA SER A 197 9.15 -11.47 17.86
C SER A 197 8.25 -12.15 16.83
N SER A 198 8.46 -11.85 15.57
CA SER A 198 7.77 -12.45 14.43
C SER A 198 8.77 -12.98 13.41
N GLU A 199 8.47 -14.14 12.84
CA GLU A 199 9.26 -14.78 11.79
C GLU A 199 8.33 -15.17 10.64
N PHE A 200 8.69 -14.83 9.40
CA PHE A 200 7.90 -15.14 8.22
C PHE A 200 8.74 -15.80 7.14
N VAL A 201 8.12 -16.70 6.40
CA VAL A 201 8.66 -17.34 5.21
C VAL A 201 7.70 -17.06 4.06
N VAL A 202 8.18 -16.31 3.07
CA VAL A 202 7.42 -15.91 1.90
C VAL A 202 7.94 -16.68 0.70
N ASN A 203 7.03 -17.39 0.03
CA ASN A 203 7.29 -18.02 -1.25
C ASN A 203 6.59 -17.21 -2.35
N PHE A 204 7.35 -16.34 -3.02
CA PHE A 204 6.81 -15.46 -4.07
C PHE A 204 6.34 -16.23 -5.30
N GLY A 205 7.03 -17.33 -5.67
CA GLY A 205 6.64 -18.18 -6.79
C GLY A 205 5.31 -18.90 -6.55
N LYS A 206 5.08 -19.41 -5.34
CA LYS A 206 3.80 -20.01 -4.93
C LYS A 206 2.74 -19.00 -4.51
N LYS A 207 3.11 -17.73 -4.34
CA LYS A 207 2.25 -16.66 -3.80
C LYS A 207 1.68 -17.01 -2.42
N GLU A 208 2.53 -17.55 -1.55
CA GLU A 208 2.16 -18.01 -0.20
C GLU A 208 3.08 -17.39 0.86
N LEU A 209 2.52 -17.11 2.03
CA LEU A 209 3.25 -16.63 3.21
C LEU A 209 2.84 -17.48 4.41
N THR A 210 3.84 -17.94 5.15
CA THR A 210 3.67 -18.53 6.48
C THR A 210 4.43 -17.72 7.50
N GLY A 211 3.98 -17.72 8.75
CA GLY A 211 4.69 -17.01 9.81
C GLY A 211 4.37 -17.52 11.19
N GLN A 212 5.13 -17.06 12.16
CA GLN A 212 5.05 -17.48 13.55
C GLN A 212 5.26 -16.27 14.46
N LEU A 213 4.39 -16.10 15.44
CA LEU A 213 4.43 -14.99 16.40
C LEU A 213 4.76 -15.54 17.79
N TYR A 214 5.73 -14.92 18.46
CA TYR A 214 6.29 -15.41 19.73
C TYR A 214 6.26 -14.36 20.82
N ARG A 215 6.06 -14.79 22.07
CA ARG A 215 6.48 -14.07 23.27
C ARG A 215 7.81 -14.63 23.74
N ASN A 216 8.81 -13.77 23.90
CA ASN A 216 10.12 -14.15 24.44
C ASN A 216 10.19 -13.81 25.93
N HIS A 217 10.26 -14.82 26.80
CA HIS A 217 10.26 -14.63 28.25
C HIS A 217 11.61 -14.11 28.75
N PRO A 218 11.65 -13.45 29.92
CA PRO A 218 12.91 -13.03 30.56
C PRO A 218 13.89 -14.20 30.73
N ILE A 219 15.18 -13.94 30.52
CA ILE A 219 16.23 -14.93 30.78
C ILE A 219 16.46 -15.03 32.29
N ARG A 220 16.21 -16.22 32.86
CA ARG A 220 16.59 -16.56 34.25
C ARG A 220 17.97 -17.22 34.24
N LYS A 221 18.68 -17.25 35.38
CA LYS A 221 20.11 -17.61 35.54
C LYS A 221 20.55 -19.01 35.01
N GLU A 222 19.70 -19.77 34.34
CA GLU A 222 19.97 -21.07 33.75
C GLU A 222 19.71 -21.05 32.21
N ASN A 223 20.55 -20.29 31.49
CA ASN A 223 20.93 -20.26 30.06
C ASN A 223 19.98 -20.61 28.89
N THR A 224 18.77 -21.13 29.07
CA THR A 224 17.79 -21.31 27.97
C THR A 224 16.61 -20.37 28.14
N GLN A 225 16.40 -19.51 27.15
CA GLN A 225 15.25 -18.61 27.12
C GLN A 225 13.97 -19.36 26.74
N GLU A 226 12.95 -19.29 27.58
CA GLU A 226 11.61 -19.77 27.22
C GLU A 226 11.01 -18.89 26.12
N LYS A 227 10.44 -19.53 25.09
CA LYS A 227 9.68 -18.86 24.03
C LYS A 227 8.32 -19.51 23.90
N THR A 228 7.26 -18.72 24.05
CA THR A 228 5.90 -19.17 23.80
C THR A 228 5.48 -18.73 22.41
N LYS A 229 5.29 -19.69 21.50
CA LYS A 229 4.60 -19.42 20.23
C LYS A 229 3.15 -19.09 20.56
N ARG A 230 2.62 -18.00 20.02
CA ARG A 230 1.24 -17.55 20.22
C ARG A 230 0.38 -17.88 19.02
N TYR A 231 0.87 -17.56 17.81
CA TYR A 231 0.13 -17.73 16.57
C TYR A 231 0.97 -18.34 15.46
N ASP A 232 0.34 -19.18 14.64
CA ASP A 232 0.81 -19.53 13.29
C ASP A 232 0.03 -18.70 12.26
N ILE A 233 0.73 -18.07 11.32
CA ILE A 233 0.17 -17.25 10.24
C ILE A 233 0.19 -18.06 8.94
N ASN A 234 -0.91 -18.01 8.19
CA ASN A 234 -1.00 -18.53 6.82
C ASN A 234 -1.73 -17.52 5.95
N ALA A 235 -1.13 -17.11 4.83
CA ALA A 235 -1.70 -16.13 3.92
C ALA A 235 -1.35 -16.41 2.46
N LYS A 236 -2.18 -15.89 1.56
CA LYS A 236 -1.94 -15.87 0.11
C LYS A 236 -1.63 -14.46 -0.35
N LEU A 237 -0.76 -14.34 -1.36
CA LEU A 237 -0.35 -13.07 -1.93
C LEU A 237 -1.31 -12.66 -3.06
N PHE A 238 -1.67 -11.38 -3.08
CA PHE A 238 -2.49 -10.72 -4.08
C PHE A 238 -1.84 -9.39 -4.43
N GLY A 239 -1.21 -9.31 -5.60
CA GLY A 239 -0.34 -8.17 -5.92
C GLY A 239 0.84 -8.09 -4.95
N ASN A 240 1.03 -6.93 -4.32
CA ASN A 240 1.99 -6.70 -3.23
C ASN A 240 1.36 -6.80 -1.82
N ARG A 241 0.13 -7.32 -1.74
CA ARG A 241 -0.62 -7.54 -0.50
C ARG A 241 -0.68 -9.02 -0.16
N PHE A 242 -1.02 -9.35 1.08
CA PHE A 242 -1.33 -10.70 1.49
C PHE A 242 -2.55 -10.74 2.41
N ARG A 243 -3.35 -11.79 2.29
CA ARG A 243 -4.58 -12.00 3.06
C ARG A 243 -4.64 -13.44 3.56
N GLY A 244 -5.11 -13.63 4.79
CA GLY A 244 -5.06 -14.96 5.40
C GLY A 244 -5.63 -15.04 6.80
N SER A 245 -5.02 -15.90 7.61
CA SER A 245 -5.46 -16.22 8.96
C SER A 245 -4.31 -16.24 9.96
N ALA A 246 -4.64 -16.02 11.24
CA ALA A 246 -3.77 -16.28 12.38
C ALA A 246 -4.41 -17.38 13.26
N LYS A 247 -3.73 -18.50 13.43
CA LYS A 247 -4.20 -19.63 14.22
C LYS A 247 -3.57 -19.62 15.61
N ALA A 248 -4.40 -19.57 16.64
CA ALA A 248 -3.97 -19.65 18.02
C ALA A 248 -3.36 -21.03 18.31
N THR A 249 -2.24 -21.03 19.02
CA THR A 249 -1.50 -22.27 19.33
C THR A 249 -1.94 -22.92 20.64
N ASP A 250 -2.52 -22.14 21.56
CA ASP A 250 -3.15 -22.62 22.79
C ASP A 250 -4.60 -22.10 22.90
N PRO A 251 -5.60 -22.87 22.44
CA PRO A 251 -7.01 -22.47 22.50
C PRO A 251 -7.57 -22.25 23.92
N LYS A 252 -6.84 -22.70 24.96
CA LYS A 252 -7.23 -22.51 26.37
C LYS A 252 -6.73 -21.18 26.93
N ASP A 253 -5.81 -20.52 26.25
CA ASP A 253 -5.32 -19.21 26.66
C ASP A 253 -6.46 -18.18 26.63
N ARG A 254 -6.61 -17.45 27.73
CA ARG A 254 -7.72 -16.52 27.95
C ARG A 254 -7.65 -15.26 27.07
N TYR A 255 -6.45 -14.90 26.61
CA TYR A 255 -6.19 -13.70 25.80
C TYR A 255 -5.81 -14.06 24.37
N PHE A 256 -5.06 -15.14 24.19
CA PHE A 256 -4.44 -15.54 22.91
C PHE A 256 -5.01 -16.84 22.33
N GLY A 257 -6.10 -17.38 22.89
CA GLY A 257 -6.65 -18.69 22.49
C GLY A 257 -7.63 -18.65 21.33
N LYS A 258 -7.70 -17.54 20.58
CA LYS A 258 -8.70 -17.32 19.54
C LYS A 258 -8.06 -17.07 18.19
N ASP A 259 -8.46 -17.88 17.22
CA ASP A 259 -8.08 -17.74 15.82
C ASP A 259 -8.61 -16.43 15.23
N ALA A 260 -7.96 -15.97 14.17
CA ALA A 260 -8.44 -14.94 13.24
C ALA A 260 -8.53 -15.59 11.86
N ASN A 261 -9.68 -16.15 11.52
CA ASN A 261 -9.89 -16.87 10.26
C ASN A 261 -10.28 -15.89 9.16
N ASN A 262 -9.50 -15.85 8.08
CA ASN A 262 -9.68 -14.91 6.96
C ASN A 262 -9.76 -13.44 7.43
N SER A 263 -9.11 -13.13 8.53
CA SER A 263 -9.15 -11.85 9.23
C SER A 263 -7.73 -11.33 9.48
N LEU A 264 -6.85 -11.56 8.49
CA LEU A 264 -5.49 -11.02 8.44
C LEU A 264 -5.26 -10.37 7.08
N GLU A 265 -4.69 -9.17 7.09
CA GLU A 265 -4.30 -8.43 5.89
C GLU A 265 -2.99 -7.66 6.15
N GLY A 266 -2.15 -7.58 5.14
CA GLY A 266 -0.95 -6.74 5.15
C GLY A 266 -0.33 -6.62 3.77
N GLY A 267 0.87 -6.04 3.70
CA GLY A 267 1.59 -5.91 2.44
C GLY A 267 3.09 -5.73 2.60
N PHE A 268 3.75 -5.71 1.44
CA PHE A 268 5.18 -5.44 1.32
C PHE A 268 5.44 -3.96 1.10
N TYR A 269 6.49 -3.45 1.72
CA TYR A 269 6.89 -2.05 1.74
C TYR A 269 8.37 -1.91 1.40
N GLY A 270 8.72 -0.75 0.85
CA GLY A 270 10.01 -0.50 0.23
C GLY A 270 10.01 -0.86 -1.26
N PRO A 271 10.95 -0.32 -2.05
CA PRO A 271 10.95 -0.50 -3.50
C PRO A 271 11.02 -1.97 -3.94
N ASN A 272 11.62 -2.85 -3.13
CA ASN A 272 11.94 -4.24 -3.46
C ASN A 272 11.39 -5.24 -2.42
N ALA A 273 10.31 -4.90 -1.73
CA ALA A 273 9.73 -5.70 -0.65
C ALA A 273 10.74 -6.01 0.46
N GLU A 274 11.55 -5.02 0.83
CA GLU A 274 12.53 -5.12 1.92
C GLU A 274 11.85 -5.40 3.27
N GLU A 275 10.64 -4.89 3.44
CA GLU A 275 9.87 -4.97 4.68
C GLU A 275 8.44 -5.41 4.40
N LEU A 276 7.79 -5.98 5.40
CA LEU A 276 6.37 -6.29 5.40
C LEU A 276 5.73 -5.84 6.70
N ALA A 277 4.45 -5.51 6.65
CA ALA A 277 3.65 -5.23 7.84
C ALA A 277 2.19 -5.59 7.62
N GLY A 278 1.46 -5.84 8.69
CA GLY A 278 0.06 -6.21 8.62
C GLY A 278 -0.64 -6.24 9.97
N LYS A 279 -1.93 -6.60 9.92
CA LYS A 279 -2.85 -6.66 11.05
C LYS A 279 -3.72 -7.91 10.99
N PHE A 280 -4.26 -8.31 12.14
CA PHE A 280 -5.34 -9.29 12.20
C PHE A 280 -6.28 -9.01 13.37
N LEU A 281 -7.53 -9.47 13.25
CA LEU A 281 -8.54 -9.40 14.31
C LEU A 281 -9.10 -10.81 14.58
N SER A 282 -8.97 -11.26 15.82
CA SER A 282 -9.53 -12.54 16.29
C SER A 282 -11.04 -12.65 16.05
N ASN A 283 -11.53 -13.86 15.83
CA ASN A 283 -12.91 -14.16 15.45
C ASN A 283 -13.95 -13.67 16.48
N ASP A 284 -13.62 -13.74 17.77
CA ASP A 284 -14.47 -13.26 18.87
C ASP A 284 -14.17 -11.82 19.29
N LYS A 285 -13.35 -11.14 18.48
CA LYS A 285 -12.94 -9.75 18.64
C LYS A 285 -12.24 -9.46 19.99
N SER A 286 -11.59 -10.47 20.58
CA SER A 286 -10.89 -10.32 21.86
C SER A 286 -9.49 -9.73 21.73
N LEU A 287 -8.90 -9.81 20.54
CA LEU A 287 -7.51 -9.39 20.26
C LEU A 287 -7.37 -8.83 18.84
N PHE A 288 -6.71 -7.67 18.75
CA PHE A 288 -6.21 -7.07 17.52
C PHE A 288 -4.69 -7.11 17.56
N GLY A 289 -4.08 -7.75 16.56
CA GLY A 289 -2.63 -7.88 16.44
C GLY A 289 -2.09 -7.12 15.24
N VAL A 290 -0.91 -6.54 15.39
CA VAL A 290 -0.13 -5.91 14.32
C VAL A 290 1.27 -6.53 14.28
N PHE A 291 1.88 -6.56 13.11
CA PHE A 291 3.24 -7.08 12.96
C PHE A 291 4.00 -6.31 11.89
N ALA A 292 5.33 -6.29 12.02
CA ALA A 292 6.24 -5.79 11.01
C ALA A 292 7.53 -6.62 11.02
N ALA A 293 8.09 -6.86 9.83
CA ALA A 293 9.29 -7.65 9.66
C ALA A 293 10.11 -7.19 8.45
N LYS A 294 11.43 -7.39 8.53
CA LYS A 294 12.39 -7.04 7.48
C LYS A 294 13.06 -8.30 6.93
N GLN A 295 13.45 -8.28 5.66
CA GLN A 295 14.18 -9.39 5.05
C GLN A 295 15.41 -9.77 5.90
N LYS A 296 15.57 -11.07 6.13
CA LYS A 296 16.73 -11.65 6.79
C LYS A 296 17.75 -12.12 5.76
N GLY A 297 19.00 -11.67 5.92
CA GLY A 297 20.12 -12.12 5.10
C GLY A 297 20.38 -11.22 3.89
N GLN A 298 20.83 -11.81 2.79
CA GLN A 298 21.13 -11.06 1.56
C GLN A 298 19.84 -10.58 0.90
N LYS A 299 19.87 -9.35 0.38
CA LYS A 299 18.74 -8.77 -0.37
C LYS A 299 18.37 -9.68 -1.53
N ALA A 300 17.10 -10.07 -1.60
CA ALA A 300 16.61 -10.86 -2.71
C ALA A 300 16.62 -10.03 -4.01
N GLU A 301 16.87 -10.72 -5.12
CA GLU A 301 16.80 -10.10 -6.44
C GLU A 301 15.34 -9.95 -6.85
N THR A 302 14.99 -8.78 -7.37
CA THR A 302 13.60 -8.39 -7.62
C THR A 302 13.34 -8.06 -9.08
N GLU A 303 12.07 -8.10 -9.43
CA GLU A 303 11.55 -7.68 -10.73
C GLU A 303 10.39 -6.72 -10.51
N THR A 304 10.33 -5.66 -11.30
CA THR A 304 9.18 -4.75 -11.34
C THR A 304 7.92 -5.52 -11.72
N LYS A 305 6.94 -5.55 -10.82
CA LYS A 305 5.63 -6.18 -11.00
C LYS A 305 4.52 -5.16 -11.23
N PHE A 306 4.70 -3.92 -10.76
CA PHE A 306 3.66 -2.90 -10.83
C PHE A 306 4.23 -1.54 -11.24
N ASP A 307 3.50 -0.82 -12.08
CA ASP A 307 3.71 0.61 -12.32
C ASP A 307 2.56 1.39 -11.69
N ALA A 308 2.86 2.52 -11.07
CA ALA A 308 1.86 3.51 -10.69
C ALA A 308 2.52 4.89 -10.61
N ARG A 309 2.10 5.80 -11.48
CA ARG A 309 2.70 7.12 -11.64
C ARG A 309 1.67 8.15 -12.02
N GLN A 310 1.94 9.40 -11.67
CA GLN A 310 1.17 10.57 -12.07
C GLN A 310 2.04 11.60 -12.77
N ILE A 311 1.42 12.46 -13.56
CA ILE A 311 2.04 13.67 -14.09
C ILE A 311 1.14 14.86 -13.76
N ASP A 312 1.70 15.84 -13.05
CA ASP A 312 1.04 17.12 -12.80
C ASP A 312 1.02 17.96 -14.10
N LEU A 313 -0.17 18.37 -14.56
CA LEU A 313 -0.33 19.11 -15.81
C LEU A 313 -0.08 20.63 -15.69
N LYS A 314 0.08 21.14 -14.47
CA LYS A 314 0.49 22.53 -14.22
C LYS A 314 2.01 22.62 -14.27
N ASP A 315 2.70 21.75 -13.56
CA ASP A 315 4.15 21.80 -13.41
C ASP A 315 4.90 20.92 -14.42
N PHE A 316 4.20 20.02 -15.12
CA PHE A 316 4.77 19.02 -16.02
C PHE A 316 5.82 18.17 -15.30
N LYS A 317 5.48 17.71 -14.09
CA LYS A 317 6.35 16.89 -13.25
C LYS A 317 5.74 15.51 -13.04
N GLN A 318 6.52 14.48 -13.35
CA GLN A 318 6.16 13.10 -13.05
C GLN A 318 6.55 12.74 -11.61
N SER A 319 5.69 11.99 -10.92
CA SER A 319 5.99 11.37 -9.64
C SER A 319 5.38 9.98 -9.55
N GLU A 320 5.97 9.15 -8.70
CA GLU A 320 5.45 7.83 -8.38
C GLU A 320 4.18 7.96 -7.52
N MET A 321 3.25 7.03 -7.71
CA MET A 321 2.05 6.87 -6.88
C MET A 321 2.14 5.57 -6.10
N ASP A 322 1.37 5.45 -5.02
CA ASP A 322 1.19 4.16 -4.36
C ASP A 322 0.42 3.19 -5.27
N SER A 323 0.67 1.89 -5.09
CA SER A 323 -0.09 0.81 -5.72
C SER A 323 -0.25 -0.33 -4.74
N PHE A 324 -1.43 -0.95 -4.72
CA PHE A 324 -1.67 -2.19 -3.99
C PHE A 324 -1.63 -3.42 -4.91
N GLY A 325 -0.91 -3.29 -6.04
CA GLY A 325 -0.57 -4.38 -6.93
C GLY A 325 -1.71 -4.84 -7.85
N GLN A 326 -2.62 -3.93 -8.19
CA GLN A 326 -3.74 -4.17 -9.11
C GLN A 326 -3.91 -2.98 -10.05
N ALA A 327 -3.95 -3.24 -11.36
CA ALA A 327 -4.03 -2.19 -12.38
C ALA A 327 -5.40 -1.49 -12.45
N ASN A 328 -6.46 -2.15 -12.00
CA ASN A 328 -7.81 -1.59 -11.96
C ASN A 328 -8.07 -0.72 -10.72
N LEU A 329 -7.05 -0.43 -9.90
CA LEU A 329 -7.14 0.42 -8.72
C LEU A 329 -6.24 1.63 -8.86
N LEU A 330 -6.80 2.81 -8.60
CA LEU A 330 -6.04 4.04 -8.38
C LEU A 330 -5.92 4.28 -6.88
N VAL A 331 -4.70 4.54 -6.39
CA VAL A 331 -4.46 4.82 -4.96
C VAL A 331 -4.09 6.29 -4.79
N ILE A 332 -4.91 7.03 -4.06
CA ILE A 332 -4.70 8.46 -3.75
C ILE A 332 -4.75 8.61 -2.24
N ASP A 333 -3.68 9.11 -1.63
CA ASP A 333 -3.57 9.30 -0.18
C ASP A 333 -3.98 8.06 0.63
N GLY A 334 -3.55 6.87 0.19
CA GLY A 334 -3.88 5.59 0.83
C GLY A 334 -5.34 5.10 0.65
N HIS A 335 -6.16 5.81 -0.14
CA HIS A 335 -7.53 5.43 -0.49
C HIS A 335 -7.59 4.81 -1.88
N ILE A 336 -8.45 3.80 -2.02
CA ILE A 336 -8.62 3.04 -3.26
C ILE A 336 -9.79 3.60 -4.04
N ILE A 337 -9.58 3.94 -5.31
CA ILE A 337 -10.62 4.27 -6.28
C ILE A 337 -10.65 3.16 -7.35
N PRO A 338 -11.71 2.33 -7.39
CA PRO A 338 -11.87 1.31 -8.43
C PRO A 338 -12.10 1.94 -9.82
N LEU A 339 -11.31 1.55 -10.81
CA LEU A 339 -11.35 2.06 -12.19
C LEU A 339 -12.25 1.19 -13.09
N LEU A 340 -13.47 0.93 -12.63
CA LEU A 340 -14.40 -0.01 -13.27
C LEU A 340 -15.29 0.62 -14.35
N LYS A 341 -15.34 1.95 -14.40
CA LYS A 341 -16.17 2.72 -15.34
C LYS A 341 -15.34 3.82 -15.98
N GLN A 342 -15.72 4.20 -17.19
CA GLN A 342 -15.20 5.40 -17.82
C GLN A 342 -15.88 6.62 -17.21
N ASN A 343 -15.10 7.67 -16.90
CA ASN A 343 -15.57 8.99 -16.45
C ASN A 343 -16.55 8.96 -15.26
N PHE A 344 -16.06 9.24 -14.06
CA PHE A 344 -16.91 9.27 -12.87
C PHE A 344 -16.37 10.20 -11.79
N ASP A 345 -17.28 10.61 -10.90
CA ASP A 345 -16.93 11.32 -9.67
C ASP A 345 -16.80 10.33 -8.52
N HIS A 346 -15.85 10.57 -7.63
CA HIS A 346 -15.62 9.81 -6.41
C HIS A 346 -15.44 10.74 -5.22
N GLN A 347 -15.84 10.30 -4.02
CA GLN A 347 -15.62 11.06 -2.79
C GLN A 347 -14.44 10.48 -2.03
N LEU A 348 -13.40 11.28 -1.81
CA LEU A 348 -12.27 10.97 -0.92
C LEU A 348 -12.38 11.81 0.33
N ALA A 349 -12.85 11.21 1.42
CA ALA A 349 -13.18 11.92 2.66
C ALA A 349 -14.07 13.14 2.39
N ASN A 350 -13.48 14.35 2.38
CA ASN A 350 -14.19 15.62 2.22
C ASN A 350 -13.96 16.28 0.85
N LYS A 351 -13.24 15.61 -0.07
CA LYS A 351 -12.91 16.13 -1.41
C LYS A 351 -13.56 15.28 -2.50
N SER A 352 -14.13 15.94 -3.50
CA SER A 352 -14.55 15.28 -4.74
C SER A 352 -13.35 15.05 -5.65
N VAL A 353 -13.31 13.90 -6.31
CA VAL A 353 -12.29 13.54 -7.30
C VAL A 353 -12.98 13.15 -8.59
N LYS A 354 -12.67 13.87 -9.67
CA LYS A 354 -13.11 13.50 -11.01
C LYS A 354 -12.09 12.56 -11.62
N VAL A 355 -12.50 11.43 -12.18
CA VAL A 355 -11.59 10.42 -12.74
C VAL A 355 -12.04 10.03 -14.14
N THR A 356 -11.12 10.07 -15.09
CA THR A 356 -11.25 9.42 -16.40
C THR A 356 -10.40 8.16 -16.40
N ALA A 357 -10.99 7.02 -16.75
CA ALA A 357 -10.28 5.74 -16.81
C ALA A 357 -10.42 5.13 -18.20
N CYS A 358 -9.29 4.94 -18.86
CA CYS A 358 -9.17 4.23 -20.12
C CYS A 358 -8.36 2.93 -19.91
N CYS A 359 -8.67 1.83 -20.59
CA CYS A 359 -9.80 1.60 -21.51
C CYS A 359 -10.45 0.25 -21.17
N GLU A 360 -11.69 0.01 -21.59
CA GLU A 360 -12.41 -1.23 -21.26
C GLU A 360 -11.71 -2.50 -21.78
N ASN A 361 -11.05 -2.42 -22.93
CA ASN A 361 -10.31 -3.53 -23.55
C ASN A 361 -8.92 -3.78 -22.92
N LEU A 362 -8.50 -2.99 -21.94
CA LEU A 362 -7.22 -3.14 -21.23
C LEU A 362 -7.48 -3.69 -19.82
N ALA A 363 -6.99 -4.88 -19.49
CA ALA A 363 -7.21 -5.50 -18.19
C ALA A 363 -6.03 -5.30 -17.22
N ASP A 364 -4.82 -5.12 -17.76
CA ASP A 364 -3.56 -5.12 -17.03
C ASP A 364 -2.89 -3.75 -16.98
N VAL A 365 -3.40 -2.76 -17.72
CA VAL A 365 -3.01 -1.35 -17.61
C VAL A 365 -4.23 -0.43 -17.67
N LYS A 366 -4.26 0.57 -16.79
CA LYS A 366 -5.21 1.68 -16.84
C LYS A 366 -4.48 3.02 -16.85
N PHE A 367 -5.05 3.98 -17.53
CA PHE A 367 -4.52 5.33 -17.59
C PHE A 367 -5.66 6.34 -17.80
N GLY A 368 -5.37 7.60 -17.54
CA GLY A 368 -6.29 8.69 -17.81
C GLY A 368 -5.96 9.93 -17.00
N THR A 369 -6.99 10.66 -16.60
CA THR A 369 -6.87 11.86 -15.76
C THR A 369 -7.54 11.65 -14.41
N PHE A 370 -7.06 12.36 -13.40
CA PHE A 370 -7.84 12.62 -12.21
C PHE A 370 -7.64 14.07 -11.76
N ASP A 371 -8.67 14.64 -11.14
CA ASP A 371 -8.66 16.00 -10.59
C ASP A 371 -9.27 15.98 -9.21
N VAL A 372 -8.41 16.14 -8.20
CA VAL A 372 -8.83 16.31 -6.81
C VAL A 372 -9.20 17.78 -6.62
N ALA A 373 -10.42 18.04 -6.15
CA ALA A 373 -10.92 19.41 -5.98
C ALA A 373 -9.91 20.32 -5.25
N GLY A 374 -9.44 21.36 -5.95
CA GLY A 374 -8.48 22.34 -5.45
C GLY A 374 -7.00 22.06 -5.77
N GLU A 375 -6.66 20.92 -6.37
CA GLU A 375 -5.28 20.54 -6.71
C GLU A 375 -4.97 20.66 -8.20
N GLY A 376 -5.98 20.54 -9.06
CA GLY A 376 -5.85 20.61 -10.50
C GLY A 376 -5.63 19.23 -11.15
N PRO A 377 -5.75 19.16 -12.48
CA PRO A 377 -5.78 17.90 -13.20
C PRO A 377 -4.39 17.28 -13.29
N LYS A 378 -4.34 15.96 -13.08
CA LYS A 378 -3.14 15.13 -13.21
C LYS A 378 -3.44 13.99 -14.18
N LEU A 379 -2.43 13.56 -14.93
CA LEU A 379 -2.48 12.30 -15.66
C LEU A 379 -2.04 11.16 -14.74
N TYR A 380 -2.53 9.95 -14.98
CA TYR A 380 -2.05 8.76 -14.28
C TYR A 380 -1.89 7.56 -15.20
N LEU A 381 -1.03 6.64 -14.79
CA LEU A 381 -0.94 5.28 -15.32
C LEU A 381 -0.69 4.30 -14.18
N THR A 382 -1.44 3.21 -14.17
CA THR A 382 -1.26 2.05 -13.28
C THR A 382 -1.23 0.77 -14.11
N GLY A 383 -0.39 -0.20 -13.77
CA GLY A 383 -0.28 -1.42 -14.55
C GLY A 383 0.38 -2.60 -13.82
N GLU A 384 0.03 -3.81 -14.25
CA GLU A 384 0.55 -5.09 -13.77
C GLU A 384 1.49 -5.69 -14.83
N ARG A 385 2.80 -5.59 -14.58
CA ARG A 385 3.85 -5.97 -15.53
C ARG A 385 3.79 -7.44 -15.87
N THR A 386 4.06 -7.74 -17.14
CA THR A 386 4.39 -9.09 -17.58
C THR A 386 5.65 -9.58 -16.87
N ALA A 387 5.66 -10.85 -16.47
CA ALA A 387 6.86 -11.47 -15.92
C ALA A 387 7.99 -11.45 -16.95
N VAL A 388 9.24 -11.20 -16.54
CA VAL A 388 10.36 -11.05 -17.47
C VAL A 388 10.58 -12.30 -18.35
N ASP A 389 10.37 -13.48 -17.79
CA ASP A 389 10.47 -14.76 -18.49
C ASP A 389 9.30 -15.03 -19.46
N ALA A 390 8.19 -14.31 -19.30
CA ALA A 390 6.98 -14.39 -20.13
C ALA A 390 6.91 -13.32 -21.23
N ILE A 391 7.91 -12.43 -21.32
CA ILE A 391 8.04 -11.49 -22.44
C ILE A 391 8.32 -12.28 -23.74
N PRO A 392 7.62 -11.99 -24.85
CA PRO A 392 7.92 -12.61 -26.15
C PRO A 392 9.39 -12.43 -26.54
N LYS A 393 10.02 -13.51 -27.01
CA LYS A 393 11.46 -13.52 -27.35
C LYS A 393 11.74 -13.18 -28.81
N SER A 394 10.71 -13.15 -29.65
CA SER A 394 10.80 -12.96 -31.10
C SER A 394 9.48 -12.44 -31.67
N GLY A 395 9.53 -11.86 -32.86
CA GLY A 395 8.37 -11.40 -33.62
C GLY A 395 8.15 -9.89 -33.54
N VAL A 396 7.48 -9.39 -34.58
CA VAL A 396 7.06 -8.00 -34.71
C VAL A 396 5.55 -7.91 -34.55
N PHE A 397 5.08 -7.15 -33.57
CA PHE A 397 3.67 -7.02 -33.25
C PHE A 397 3.23 -5.57 -33.29
N ALA A 398 2.04 -5.32 -33.85
CA ALA A 398 1.37 -4.04 -33.74
C ALA A 398 0.57 -3.99 -32.42
N TYR A 399 0.57 -2.82 -31.79
CA TYR A 399 -0.27 -2.49 -30.65
C TYR A 399 -1.08 -1.25 -30.99
N LYS A 400 -2.40 -1.31 -30.76
CA LYS A 400 -3.33 -0.20 -31.01
C LYS A 400 -4.06 0.16 -29.73
N GLY A 401 -4.20 1.45 -29.47
CA GLY A 401 -4.94 1.95 -28.33
C GLY A 401 -5.10 3.44 -28.38
N SER A 402 -5.10 4.08 -27.21
CA SER A 402 -5.27 5.51 -27.09
C SER A 402 -4.30 6.13 -26.10
N TRP A 403 -4.27 7.46 -26.09
CA TRP A 403 -3.47 8.24 -25.17
C TRP A 403 -4.21 9.49 -24.73
N GLN A 404 -3.81 10.01 -23.58
CA GLN A 404 -4.28 11.29 -23.06
C GLN A 404 -3.08 12.17 -22.73
N GLY A 405 -3.14 13.44 -23.10
CA GLY A 405 -2.01 14.34 -22.92
C GLY A 405 -2.35 15.82 -23.11
N GLN A 406 -1.37 16.65 -22.78
CA GLN A 406 -1.40 18.09 -22.95
C GLN A 406 -0.06 18.58 -23.49
N ILE A 407 -0.11 19.49 -24.45
CA ILE A 407 1.03 20.29 -24.93
C ILE A 407 0.75 21.75 -24.57
N SER A 408 1.75 22.44 -24.03
CA SER A 408 1.69 23.87 -23.68
C SER A 408 2.86 24.59 -24.32
N SER A 409 2.59 25.62 -25.10
CA SER A 409 3.62 26.47 -25.68
C SER A 409 4.16 27.49 -24.68
N GLN A 410 5.29 28.11 -25.04
CA GLN A 410 5.95 29.13 -24.21
C GLN A 410 5.08 30.37 -23.92
N ASP A 411 4.18 30.72 -24.84
CA ASP A 411 3.20 31.82 -24.69
C ASP A 411 1.93 31.41 -23.94
N GLY A 412 1.84 30.15 -23.49
CA GLY A 412 0.74 29.63 -22.67
C GLY A 412 -0.43 29.04 -23.46
N THR A 413 -0.39 29.00 -24.81
CA THR A 413 -1.39 28.28 -25.60
C THR A 413 -1.31 26.78 -25.29
N LYS A 414 -2.46 26.18 -24.98
CA LYS A 414 -2.55 24.76 -24.65
C LYS A 414 -3.30 23.99 -25.72
N TRP A 415 -2.88 22.76 -25.96
CA TRP A 415 -3.61 21.75 -26.71
C TRP A 415 -3.73 20.49 -25.85
N GLN A 416 -4.94 19.95 -25.74
CA GLN A 416 -5.20 18.69 -25.06
C GLN A 416 -5.66 17.67 -26.09
N THR A 417 -5.30 16.41 -25.87
CA THR A 417 -5.73 15.31 -26.73
C THR A 417 -7.26 15.19 -26.70
N PRO A 418 -7.93 15.18 -27.87
CA PRO A 418 -9.32 14.77 -27.97
C PRO A 418 -9.54 13.35 -27.42
N GLU A 419 -10.77 13.05 -27.03
CA GLU A 419 -11.15 11.71 -26.56
C GLU A 419 -10.82 10.65 -27.61
N ASN A 420 -10.34 9.50 -27.16
CA ASN A 420 -9.93 8.37 -28.02
C ASN A 420 -8.82 8.71 -29.04
N SER A 421 -7.98 9.72 -28.78
CA SER A 421 -6.80 10.00 -29.60
C SER A 421 -5.92 8.76 -29.73
N ALA A 422 -5.56 8.39 -30.97
CA ALA A 422 -4.94 7.10 -31.26
C ALA A 422 -3.49 7.00 -30.77
N ALA A 423 -3.13 5.84 -30.23
CA ALA A 423 -1.76 5.42 -30.00
C ALA A 423 -1.49 4.15 -30.83
N TYR A 424 -0.49 4.21 -31.70
CA TYR A 424 -0.04 3.08 -32.50
C TYR A 424 1.42 2.79 -32.22
N LEU A 425 1.73 1.57 -31.83
CA LEU A 425 3.09 1.13 -31.52
C LEU A 425 3.40 -0.14 -32.30
N GLN A 426 4.62 -0.23 -32.80
CA GLN A 426 5.20 -1.44 -33.37
C GLN A 426 6.32 -1.90 -32.45
N VAL A 427 6.22 -3.13 -31.98
CA VAL A 427 7.17 -3.75 -31.06
C VAL A 427 7.86 -4.88 -31.78
N ASP A 428 9.18 -4.79 -31.88
CA ASP A 428 10.06 -5.79 -32.47
C ASP A 428 10.83 -6.45 -31.32
N PHE A 429 10.41 -7.65 -30.94
CA PHE A 429 11.06 -8.41 -29.86
C PHE A 429 12.38 -9.05 -30.30
N ASP A 430 12.57 -9.30 -31.60
CA ASP A 430 13.83 -9.82 -32.15
C ASP A 430 14.96 -8.80 -31.94
N ASN A 431 14.69 -7.54 -32.30
CA ASN A 431 15.65 -6.44 -32.20
C ASN A 431 15.53 -5.63 -30.90
N LYS A 432 14.59 -5.99 -30.02
CA LYS A 432 14.29 -5.29 -28.75
C LYS A 432 13.97 -3.80 -28.96
N ARG A 433 13.14 -3.49 -29.95
CA ARG A 433 12.76 -2.12 -30.32
C ARG A 433 11.28 -1.84 -30.16
N VAL A 434 10.98 -0.59 -29.80
CA VAL A 434 9.61 -0.04 -29.83
C VAL A 434 9.66 1.23 -30.67
N ASN A 435 8.78 1.35 -31.64
CA ASN A 435 8.57 2.55 -32.44
C ASN A 435 7.07 2.85 -32.52
N GLY A 436 6.69 4.07 -32.86
CA GLY A 436 5.28 4.35 -33.12
C GLY A 436 4.94 5.83 -33.11
N GLY A 437 3.66 6.11 -32.86
CA GLY A 437 3.14 7.45 -32.88
C GLY A 437 1.85 7.62 -32.10
N PHE A 438 1.65 8.85 -31.64
CA PHE A 438 0.47 9.32 -30.95
C PHE A 438 -0.20 10.37 -31.81
N GLY A 439 -1.50 10.23 -32.09
CA GLY A 439 -2.26 11.10 -32.99
C GLY A 439 -3.01 12.22 -32.27
N SER A 440 -3.50 13.22 -33.01
CA SER A 440 -4.38 14.30 -32.52
C SER A 440 -5.85 13.94 -32.40
N GLY A 441 -6.22 12.69 -32.69
CA GLY A 441 -7.59 12.17 -32.68
C GLY A 441 -7.63 10.69 -33.07
N PRO A 442 -8.83 10.10 -33.19
CA PRO A 442 -8.98 8.66 -33.40
C PRO A 442 -8.44 8.15 -34.74
N THR A 443 -8.46 9.00 -35.77
CA THR A 443 -8.07 8.67 -37.16
C THR A 443 -7.04 9.65 -37.75
N SER A 444 -6.46 10.51 -36.91
CA SER A 444 -5.52 11.56 -37.32
C SER A 444 -4.10 11.05 -37.53
N GLY A 445 -3.30 11.79 -38.29
CA GLY A 445 -1.84 11.59 -38.38
C GLY A 445 -1.11 11.77 -37.04
N THR A 446 0.11 11.24 -36.97
CA THR A 446 0.98 11.30 -35.79
C THR A 446 1.38 12.73 -35.46
N VAL A 447 1.14 13.16 -34.22
CA VAL A 447 1.64 14.44 -33.66
C VAL A 447 2.93 14.26 -32.88
N LEU A 448 3.08 13.12 -32.20
CA LEU A 448 4.27 12.76 -31.44
C LEU A 448 4.74 11.38 -31.90
N SER A 449 5.95 11.30 -32.44
CA SER A 449 6.58 10.07 -32.90
C SER A 449 7.47 9.51 -31.80
N LEU A 450 7.25 8.25 -31.42
CA LEU A 450 8.15 7.49 -30.57
C LEU A 450 9.26 6.90 -31.43
N GLN A 451 10.50 7.22 -31.07
CA GLN A 451 11.70 6.79 -31.77
C GLN A 451 12.71 6.22 -30.79
N GLU A 452 13.64 5.42 -31.31
CA GLU A 452 14.76 4.85 -30.54
C GLU A 452 14.33 4.07 -29.30
N GLY A 453 13.10 3.53 -29.28
CA GLY A 453 12.62 2.75 -28.15
C GLY A 453 13.45 1.48 -27.97
N VAL A 454 13.91 1.24 -26.75
CA VAL A 454 14.69 0.06 -26.36
C VAL A 454 13.90 -0.72 -25.33
N ILE A 455 13.72 -2.02 -25.58
CA ILE A 455 13.16 -2.95 -24.60
C ILE A 455 14.27 -3.36 -23.61
N ASP A 456 14.00 -3.17 -22.33
CA ASP A 456 14.82 -3.69 -21.23
C ASP A 456 13.93 -4.49 -20.28
N LYS A 457 14.25 -5.79 -20.15
CA LYS A 457 13.45 -6.75 -19.37
C LYS A 457 11.97 -6.70 -19.78
N ASN A 458 11.08 -6.33 -18.85
CA ASN A 458 9.64 -6.19 -19.05
C ASN A 458 9.18 -4.73 -19.21
N GLY A 459 10.10 -3.82 -19.54
CA GLY A 459 9.84 -2.41 -19.81
C GLY A 459 10.53 -1.90 -21.05
N PHE A 460 10.34 -0.61 -21.32
CA PHE A 460 11.03 0.08 -22.39
C PHE A 460 11.21 1.56 -22.08
N SER A 461 12.19 2.17 -22.73
CA SER A 461 12.37 3.62 -22.74
C SER A 461 12.83 4.09 -24.11
N GLY A 462 12.57 5.36 -24.43
CA GLY A 462 12.93 5.95 -25.73
C GLY A 462 12.72 7.45 -25.75
N VAL A 463 12.72 8.03 -26.95
CA VAL A 463 12.46 9.46 -27.17
C VAL A 463 11.12 9.65 -27.87
N VAL A 464 10.49 10.80 -27.61
CA VAL A 464 9.27 11.21 -28.30
C VAL A 464 9.46 12.60 -28.88
N LYS A 465 9.09 12.81 -30.15
CA LYS A 465 9.28 14.09 -30.83
C LYS A 465 8.12 14.46 -31.72
N THR A 466 7.87 15.76 -31.90
CA THR A 466 7.08 16.21 -33.04
C THR A 466 7.80 15.93 -34.36
N LEU A 467 7.07 15.96 -35.47
CA LEU A 467 7.69 16.00 -36.80
C LEU A 467 8.52 17.29 -36.97
N LYS A 468 9.38 17.32 -37.99
CA LYS A 468 10.31 18.43 -38.25
C LYS A 468 9.59 19.80 -38.34
N ASP A 469 8.44 19.83 -38.98
CA ASP A 469 7.65 21.06 -39.17
C ASP A 469 6.76 21.38 -37.96
N GLY A 470 6.86 20.59 -36.89
CA GLY A 470 6.04 20.72 -35.68
C GLY A 470 4.63 20.16 -35.85
N PHE A 471 3.77 20.50 -34.90
CA PHE A 471 2.35 20.15 -34.90
C PHE A 471 1.52 21.43 -34.73
N SER A 472 0.67 21.77 -35.70
CA SER A 472 -0.14 22.99 -35.62
C SER A 472 -1.54 22.72 -35.05
N ALA A 473 -1.88 23.41 -33.96
CA ALA A 473 -3.23 23.43 -33.38
C ALA A 473 -3.46 24.73 -32.61
N ASN A 474 -4.72 25.16 -32.48
CA ASN A 474 -5.11 26.38 -31.75
C ASN A 474 -4.35 27.64 -32.19
N GLY A 475 -4.03 27.74 -33.49
CA GLY A 475 -3.27 28.86 -34.06
C GLY A 475 -1.78 28.89 -33.72
N LYS A 476 -1.25 27.82 -33.11
CA LYS A 476 0.17 27.67 -32.72
C LYS A 476 0.78 26.44 -33.38
N THR A 477 2.07 26.52 -33.71
CA THR A 477 2.88 25.34 -34.06
C THR A 477 3.70 24.93 -32.85
N PHE A 478 3.49 23.71 -32.39
CA PHE A 478 4.16 23.11 -31.25
C PHE A 478 5.39 22.29 -31.71
N HIS A 479 6.49 22.42 -30.98
CA HIS A 479 7.70 21.62 -31.14
C HIS A 479 8.07 20.98 -29.80
N VAL A 480 8.06 19.65 -29.78
CA VAL A 480 8.29 18.86 -28.56
C VAL A 480 9.45 17.91 -28.77
N ASP A 481 10.38 17.92 -27.82
CA ASP A 481 11.41 16.90 -27.62
C ASP A 481 11.25 16.32 -26.22
N GLY A 482 10.95 15.03 -26.12
CA GLY A 482 10.60 14.36 -24.88
C GLY A 482 11.22 12.99 -24.71
N LYS A 483 10.98 12.43 -23.53
CA LYS A 483 11.27 11.04 -23.20
C LYS A 483 9.97 10.28 -23.02
N VAL A 484 10.04 8.98 -23.29
CA VAL A 484 8.95 8.05 -23.04
C VAL A 484 9.48 6.85 -22.28
N SER A 485 8.70 6.37 -21.31
CA SER A 485 9.02 5.15 -20.56
C SER A 485 7.75 4.37 -20.26
N GLY A 486 7.83 3.05 -20.33
CA GLY A 486 6.66 2.19 -20.21
C GLY A 486 6.98 0.75 -19.85
N GLY A 487 5.91 -0.03 -19.81
CA GLY A 487 5.89 -1.42 -19.43
C GLY A 487 5.11 -2.26 -20.45
N PHE A 488 5.42 -3.55 -20.44
CA PHE A 488 4.55 -4.58 -21.00
C PHE A 488 3.71 -5.16 -19.87
N TYR A 489 2.41 -5.37 -20.12
CA TYR A 489 1.45 -5.76 -19.10
C TYR A 489 0.67 -7.02 -19.51
N GLY A 490 0.18 -7.72 -18.49
CA GLY A 490 -0.54 -8.98 -18.63
C GLY A 490 0.35 -10.20 -18.75
N LYS A 491 -0.25 -11.37 -18.97
CA LYS A 491 0.46 -12.66 -18.91
C LYS A 491 1.54 -12.82 -19.98
N THR A 492 1.36 -12.23 -21.16
CA THR A 492 2.21 -12.47 -22.34
C THR A 492 2.54 -11.19 -23.11
N ALA A 493 2.66 -10.06 -22.41
CA ALA A 493 2.82 -8.73 -23.02
C ALA A 493 1.69 -8.40 -24.01
N SER A 494 0.45 -8.82 -23.73
CA SER A 494 -0.72 -8.52 -24.56
C SER A 494 -1.10 -7.04 -24.51
N GLU A 495 -0.59 -6.30 -23.53
CA GLU A 495 -0.80 -4.87 -23.34
C GLU A 495 0.53 -4.15 -23.21
N ILE A 496 0.57 -2.91 -23.67
CA ILE A 496 1.71 -1.99 -23.54
C ILE A 496 1.18 -0.64 -23.11
N GLY A 497 1.98 0.13 -22.39
CA GLY A 497 1.57 1.45 -21.92
C GLY A 497 2.68 2.15 -21.17
N GLY A 498 2.56 3.46 -21.04
CA GLY A 498 3.61 4.27 -20.43
C GLY A 498 3.23 5.72 -20.31
N SER A 499 4.24 6.52 -19.97
CA SER A 499 4.12 7.97 -19.90
C SER A 499 5.20 8.62 -20.75
N LEU A 500 4.87 9.83 -21.23
CA LEU A 500 5.77 10.69 -21.97
C LEU A 500 5.83 12.07 -21.32
N LEU A 501 7.01 12.68 -21.36
CA LEU A 501 7.27 14.00 -20.80
C LEU A 501 8.30 14.75 -21.64
N SER A 502 8.05 16.01 -21.95
CA SER A 502 9.02 16.90 -22.59
C SER A 502 10.28 17.05 -21.73
N THR A 503 11.43 17.15 -22.39
CA THR A 503 12.70 17.49 -21.76
C THR A 503 12.78 18.98 -21.43
N GLU A 504 13.74 19.38 -20.60
CA GLU A 504 13.98 20.80 -20.29
C GLU A 504 14.43 21.60 -21.51
N GLN A 505 15.06 20.94 -22.49
CA GLN A 505 15.51 21.55 -23.74
C GLN A 505 14.40 21.67 -24.80
N SER A 506 13.24 21.06 -24.54
CA SER A 506 12.09 21.12 -25.45
C SER A 506 11.60 22.57 -25.58
N GLN A 507 11.25 22.99 -26.78
CA GLN A 507 10.67 24.31 -27.01
C GLN A 507 9.34 24.45 -26.27
N ASP A 508 8.44 23.48 -26.45
CA ASP A 508 7.14 23.44 -25.80
C ASP A 508 7.06 22.28 -24.81
N LYS A 509 6.26 22.45 -23.75
CA LYS A 509 6.09 21.44 -22.71
C LYS A 509 5.02 20.44 -23.13
N ALA A 510 5.24 19.16 -22.85
CA ALA A 510 4.30 18.10 -23.15
C ALA A 510 4.27 17.04 -22.05
N ALA A 511 3.10 16.51 -21.76
CA ALA A 511 2.89 15.38 -20.87
C ALA A 511 1.83 14.46 -21.47
N GLY A 512 2.00 13.14 -21.31
CA GLY A 512 1.02 12.18 -21.79
C GLY A 512 1.13 10.83 -21.12
N VAL A 513 0.03 10.09 -21.12
CA VAL A 513 -0.07 8.69 -20.70
C VAL A 513 -0.83 7.90 -21.78
N PHE A 514 -0.45 6.65 -21.97
CA PHE A 514 -1.03 5.81 -23.03
C PHE A 514 -1.12 4.36 -22.64
N GLY A 515 -2.01 3.65 -23.32
CA GLY A 515 -2.17 2.20 -23.25
C GLY A 515 -2.67 1.66 -24.58
N ALA A 516 -2.15 0.51 -24.98
CA ALA A 516 -2.46 -0.13 -26.24
C ALA A 516 -2.48 -1.66 -26.13
N LYS A 517 -3.31 -2.26 -26.97
CA LYS A 517 -3.55 -3.70 -27.02
C LYS A 517 -2.84 -4.33 -28.20
N ARG A 518 -2.18 -5.48 -27.98
CA ARG A 518 -1.56 -6.26 -29.05
C ARG A 518 -2.62 -6.64 -30.09
N GLN A 519 -2.25 -6.56 -31.35
CA GLN A 519 -3.08 -6.93 -32.48
C GLN A 519 -2.67 -8.32 -32.97
N VAL A 520 -3.64 -9.20 -33.16
CA VAL A 520 -3.47 -10.57 -33.68
C VAL A 520 -4.38 -10.77 -34.88
N GLU A 521 -4.00 -11.70 -35.76
CA GLU A 521 -4.85 -12.08 -36.89
C GLU A 521 -6.16 -12.68 -36.37
N LYS A 522 -7.31 -12.19 -36.84
CA LYS A 522 -8.61 -12.76 -36.49
C LYS A 522 -8.67 -14.17 -37.09
N LYS A 523 -8.88 -15.17 -36.23
CA LYS A 523 -9.13 -16.55 -36.64
C LYS A 523 -10.55 -16.73 -37.15
#